data_AF-A0A945Y412-F1
#
_entry.id   AF-A0A945Y412-F1
#
_cell.length_a   1.000
_cell.length_b   1.000
_cell.length_c   1.000
_cell.angle_alpha   90.00
_cell.angle_beta   90.00
_cell.angle_gamma   90.00
#
_symmetry.space_group_name_H-M   'P 1'
#
loop_
_entity.id
_entity.type
_entity.pdbx_description
1 polymer ?
#
loop_
_entity_poly.entity_id
_entity_poly.type
_entity_poly.pdbx_seq_one_letter_code
_entity_poly.pdbx_strand_id
1 'polypeptide(L)' 'MIITLMIVVFVLGYIAIALEHPIKVDKAASALLIGGITWALFAFGVFDIIGNESKKFLEFIEFYKLENPNKTLEWI' A
#
# COMPACT_ATOMS: atom_id res chain seq x y z
N MET A 1 2.67 -2.53 -12.98
CA MET A 1 1.35 -2.08 -13.49
C MET A 1 0.48 -1.46 -12.39
N ILE A 2 0.36 -2.09 -11.21
CA ILE A 2 -0.42 -1.55 -10.08
C ILE A 2 0.10 -0.21 -9.57
N ILE A 3 1.43 -0.01 -9.49
CA ILE A 3 2.03 1.29 -9.09
C ILE A 3 1.53 2.43 -9.98
N THR A 4 1.47 2.21 -11.30
CA THR A 4 0.96 3.21 -12.25
C THR A 4 -0.50 3.55 -11.95
N LEU A 5 -1.35 2.56 -11.64
CA LEU A 5 -2.73 2.80 -11.25
C LEU A 5 -2.83 3.59 -9.95
N MET A 6 -2.00 3.28 -8.96
CA MET A 6 -1.95 4.04 -7.69
C MET A 6 -1.58 5.51 -7.92
N ILE A 7 -0.62 5.78 -8.80
CA ILE A 7 -0.24 7.16 -9.18
C ILE A 7 -1.42 7.87 -9.85
N VAL A 8 -2.11 7.20 -10.78
CA VAL A 8 -3.30 7.76 -11.46
C VAL A 8 -4.40 8.09 -10.46
N VAL A 9 -4.72 7.16 -9.54
CA VAL A 9 -5.72 7.39 -8.48
C VAL A 9 -5.33 8.56 -7.59
N PHE A 10 -4.05 8.67 -7.22
CA PHE A 10 -3.57 9.78 -6.41
C PHE A 10 -3.74 11.13 -7.12
N VAL A 11 -3.37 11.22 -8.40
CA VAL A 11 -3.49 12.47 -9.18
C VAL A 11 -4.96 12.85 -9.37
N LEU A 12 -5.82 11.93 -9.79
CA LEU A 12 -7.25 12.17 -9.95
C LEU A 12 -7.90 12.59 -8.64
N GLY A 13 -7.51 11.93 -7.56
CA GLY A 13 -7.90 12.25 -6.21
C GLY A 13 -7.54 13.66 -5.78
N TYR A 14 -6.27 14.04 -5.98
CA TYR A 14 -5.80 15.37 -5.65
C TYR A 14 -6.53 16.46 -6.46
N ILE A 15 -6.81 16.18 -7.74
CA ILE A 15 -7.63 17.06 -8.58
C ILE A 15 -9.04 17.19 -7.99
N ALA A 16 -9.67 16.10 -7.52
CA ALA A 16 -10.99 16.15 -6.91
C ALA A 16 -11.00 16.99 -5.61
N ILE A 17 -9.95 16.93 -4.79
CA ILE A 17 -9.77 17.77 -3.60
C ILE A 17 -9.62 19.25 -4.01
N ALA A 18 -8.83 19.55 -5.03
CA ALA A 18 -8.64 20.91 -5.53
C ALA A 18 -9.92 21.49 -6.16
N LEU A 19 -10.72 20.64 -6.78
CA LEU A 19 -12.00 20.96 -7.40
C LEU A 19 -13.19 20.79 -6.44
N GLU A 20 -12.98 20.81 -5.11
CA GLU A 20 -14.08 20.73 -4.13
C GLU A 20 -15.21 21.73 -4.45
N HIS A 21 -14.87 23.00 -4.73
CA HIS A 21 -15.87 24.04 -4.96
C HIS A 21 -16.81 23.75 -6.14
N PRO A 22 -16.32 23.39 -7.33
CA PRO A 22 -17.20 23.01 -8.44
C PRO A 22 -17.88 21.65 -8.27
N ILE A 23 -17.24 20.67 -7.59
CA ILE A 23 -17.79 19.31 -7.42
C ILE A 23 -18.80 19.23 -6.25
N LYS A 24 -18.76 20.20 -5.32
CA LYS A 24 -19.60 20.27 -4.11
C LYS A 24 -19.52 19.02 -3.24
N VAL A 25 -18.36 18.35 -3.25
CA VAL A 25 -18.06 17.19 -2.40
C VAL A 25 -16.97 17.57 -1.42
N ASP A 26 -17.19 17.31 -0.14
CA ASP A 26 -16.24 17.61 0.93
C ASP A 26 -14.83 17.03 0.67
N LYS A 27 -13.79 17.85 0.90
CA LYS A 27 -12.38 17.43 0.75
C LYS A 27 -12.05 16.15 1.53
N ALA A 28 -12.59 15.98 2.74
CA ALA A 28 -12.33 14.81 3.56
C ALA A 28 -12.94 13.55 2.96
N ALA A 29 -14.12 13.64 2.33
CA ALA A 29 -14.72 12.50 1.63
C ALA A 29 -13.85 12.04 0.46
N SER A 30 -13.34 12.99 -0.35
CA SER A 30 -12.41 12.70 -1.44
C SER A 30 -11.10 12.11 -0.90
N ALA A 31 -10.52 12.68 0.15
CA ALA A 31 -9.30 12.17 0.79
C ALA A 31 -9.46 10.73 1.31
N LEU A 32 -10.59 10.42 1.96
CA LEU A 32 -10.91 9.07 2.42
C LEU A 32 -11.03 8.07 1.26
N LEU A 33 -11.69 8.46 0.17
CA LEU A 33 -11.82 7.63 -1.03
C LEU A 33 -10.47 7.29 -1.65
N ILE A 34 -9.61 8.29 -1.81
CA ILE A 34 -8.26 8.11 -2.38
C ILE A 34 -7.44 7.20 -1.48
N GLY A 35 -7.49 7.42 -0.16
CA GLY A 35 -6.80 6.59 0.83
C GLY A 35 -7.26 5.13 0.75
N GLY A 36 -8.57 4.89 0.75
CA GLY A 36 -9.14 3.54 0.70
C GLY A 36 -8.84 2.81 -0.61
N ILE A 37 -9.00 3.47 -1.76
CA ILE A 37 -8.71 2.87 -3.08
C ILE A 37 -7.22 2.57 -3.21
N THR A 38 -6.35 3.49 -2.78
CA THR A 38 -4.90 3.29 -2.81
C THR A 38 -4.48 2.12 -1.92
N TRP A 39 -5.09 1.98 -0.75
CA TRP A 39 -4.87 0.82 0.15
C TRP A 39 -5.33 -0.50 -0.46
N ALA A 40 -6.50 -0.52 -1.11
CA ALA A 40 -6.99 -1.72 -1.79
C ALA A 40 -6.05 -2.13 -2.93
N LEU A 41 -5.63 -1.18 -3.77
CA LEU A 41 -4.67 -1.42 -4.85
C LEU A 41 -3.32 -1.92 -4.32
N PHE A 42 -2.84 -1.34 -3.22
CA PHE A 42 -1.63 -1.80 -2.56
C PHE A 42 -1.73 -3.25 -2.10
N ALA A 43 -2.85 -3.64 -1.48
CA ALA A 43 -3.06 -5.02 -1.03
C ALA A 43 -3.03 -6.03 -2.20
N PHE A 44 -3.61 -5.68 -3.35
CA PHE A 44 -3.53 -6.52 -4.55
C PHE A 44 -2.14 -6.57 -5.19
N GLY A 45 -1.35 -5.50 -5.06
CA GLY A 45 0.00 -5.41 -5.63
C GLY A 45 1.13 -5.73 -4.66
N VAL A 46 0.82 -6.14 -3.43
CA VAL A 46 1.81 -6.18 -2.33
C VAL A 46 3.02 -7.05 -2.66
N PHE A 47 2.82 -8.20 -3.31
CA PHE A 47 3.90 -9.12 -3.67
C PHE A 47 4.82 -8.57 -4.76
N ASP A 48 4.26 -7.86 -5.74
CA ASP A 48 5.04 -7.23 -6.81
C ASP A 48 5.74 -5.95 -6.34
N ILE A 49 5.13 -5.22 -5.40
CA ILE A 49 5.62 -3.92 -4.91
C ILE A 49 6.70 -4.10 -3.84
N ILE A 50 6.47 -4.99 -2.88
CA ILE A 50 7.42 -5.27 -1.79
C ILE A 50 8.48 -6.28 -2.24
N GLY A 51 8.15 -7.15 -3.20
CA GLY A 51 9.04 -8.16 -3.74
C GLY A 51 9.18 -9.37 -2.81
N ASN A 52 9.17 -10.56 -3.41
CA ASN A 52 9.40 -11.84 -2.72
C ASN A 52 10.81 -11.98 -2.11
N GLU A 53 11.75 -11.07 -2.44
CA GLU A 53 13.15 -11.11 -2.02
C GLU A 53 13.66 -9.76 -1.51
N SER A 54 12.82 -8.99 -0.82
CA SER A 54 13.34 -7.78 -0.17
C SER A 54 14.42 -8.18 0.83
N LYS A 55 15.67 -7.79 0.56
CA LYS A 55 16.85 -8.13 1.39
C LYS A 55 16.62 -7.82 2.87
N LYS A 56 15.92 -6.72 3.16
CA LYS A 56 15.52 -6.35 4.53
C LYS A 56 14.56 -7.34 5.18
N PHE A 57 13.60 -7.87 4.42
CA PHE A 57 12.69 -8.89 4.94
C PHE A 57 13.42 -10.23 5.10
N LEU A 58 14.30 -10.60 4.16
CA LEU A 58 15.16 -11.78 4.30
C LEU A 58 16.08 -11.68 5.52
N GLU A 59 16.72 -10.53 5.74
CA GLU A 59 17.51 -10.21 6.95
C GLU A 59 16.67 -10.31 8.22
N PHE A 60 15.43 -9.81 8.20
CA PHE A 60 14.50 -9.94 9.32
C PHE A 60 14.14 -11.40 9.61
N ILE A 61 13.85 -12.19 8.58
CA ILE A 61 13.51 -13.61 8.71
C ILE A 61 14.71 -14.43 9.22
N GLU A 62 15.92 -14.12 8.75
CA GLU A 62 17.15 -14.74 9.24
C GLU A 62 17.43 -14.38 10.70
N PHE A 63 17.31 -13.11 11.07
CA PHE A 63 17.40 -12.64 12.45
C PHE A 63 16.37 -13.36 13.36
N TYR A 64 15.11 -13.43 12.94
CA TYR A 64 14.05 -14.07 13.73
C TYR A 64 14.32 -15.57 13.97
N LYS A 65 14.83 -16.28 12.95
CA LYS A 65 15.23 -17.69 13.07
C LYS A 65 16.38 -17.90 14.06
N LEU A 66 17.35 -16.98 14.10
CA LEU A 66 18.47 -17.04 15.05
C LEU A 66 18.01 -16.81 16.50
N GLU A 67 17.08 -15.87 16.70
CA GLU A 67 16.55 -15.54 18.03
C GLU A 67 15.57 -16.61 18.56
N ASN A 68 14.85 -17.30 17.66
CA ASN A 68 13.82 -18.30 18.02
C ASN A 68 14.03 -19.64 17.29
N PRO A 69 15.11 -20.38 17.59
CA PRO A 69 15.51 -21.57 16.82
C PRO A 69 14.49 -22.73 16.85
N ASN A 70 13.61 -22.75 17.86
CA ASN A 70 12.61 -23.82 18.04
C ASN A 70 11.22 -23.47 17.47
N LYS A 71 11.04 -22.29 16.86
CA LYS A 71 9.77 -21.87 16.28
C LYS A 71 9.84 -21.96 14.76
N THR A 72 9.00 -22.78 14.15
CA THR A 72 8.83 -22.84 12.70
C THR A 72 7.97 -21.68 12.22
N LEU A 73 8.31 -21.12 11.05
CA LEU A 73 7.61 -19.99 10.43
C LEU A 73 6.32 -20.42 9.73
N GLU A 74 5.56 -21.37 10.29
CA GLU A 74 4.38 -21.98 9.63
C GLU A 74 3.19 -21.00 9.42
N TRP A 75 3.30 -19.78 9.94
CA TRP A 75 2.25 -18.76 9.98
C TRP A 75 2.69 -17.43 9.36
N ILE A 76 3.86 -17.38 8.71
CA ILE A 76 4.30 -16.32 7.80
C ILE A 76 4.41 -16.94 6.41
#